data_AF-A0A960E3J8-F1
#
_entry.id   AF-A0A960E3J8-F1
#
_cell.length_a   1.000
_cell.length_b   1.000
_cell.length_c   1.000
_cell.angle_alpha   90.00
_cell.angle_beta   90.00
_cell.angle_gamma   90.00
#
_symmetry.space_group_name_H-M   'P 1'
#
loop_
_entity.id
_entity.type
_entity.pdbx_description
1 polymer ?
#
loop_
_entity_poly.entity_id
_entity_poly.type
_entity_poly.pdbx_seq_one_letter_code
_entity_poly.pdbx_strand_id
1 'polypeptide(L)'
;AKNTVKHLEPIVTILSDAKLDVNGIMSVQSFDEDVLRITKRKNLKSSEFERLAARFREQQMPMLSDVMIGLPGSTLATTRSDLQGIMEHEVNANIHATQLLPNSPMNEPSYREEWEIVTDEDAVLISTASYSSEDREEMDRIVDSFHAAETFGLLRQVLRWLAVRVDVREIDALEALRLRAVGDPGTYPLMAYVLTSFLDTTTPPGTWSTMLDEVGRLLEAEWGIGPEDPEWVTMRTLQLHVLPERGRTFPDVVDLDHDAVAFLKAAAAARKEGTQPPALSTYGPTTIEVTDPHGTCDTLGTRHTVTDHHSFELAWPLARHIAYRWSPD
;
A
#
# COMPACT_ATOMS: atom_id res chain seq x y z
N ALA A 1 -18.95 2.32 -25.78
CA ALA A 1 -19.53 3.41 -24.97
C ALA A 1 -18.70 3.56 -23.71
N LYS A 2 -18.21 4.76 -23.38
CA LYS A 2 -17.42 4.98 -22.15
C LYS A 2 -18.42 5.05 -20.99
N ASN A 3 -18.32 4.16 -20.01
CA ASN A 3 -19.19 4.19 -18.82
C ASN A 3 -18.95 5.53 -18.10
N THR A 4 -19.97 6.37 -18.07
CA THR A 4 -19.91 7.65 -17.36
C THR A 4 -20.20 7.40 -15.89
N VAL A 5 -19.50 8.07 -14.97
CA VAL A 5 -19.65 7.90 -13.51
C VAL A 5 -21.13 7.97 -13.06
N LYS A 6 -21.93 8.79 -13.76
CA LYS A 6 -23.39 8.92 -13.58
C LYS A 6 -24.17 7.60 -13.59
N HIS A 7 -23.72 6.61 -14.37
CA HIS A 7 -24.39 5.31 -14.46
C HIS A 7 -23.83 4.28 -13.48
N LEU A 8 -22.64 4.55 -12.93
CA LEU A 8 -21.93 3.60 -12.07
C LEU A 8 -22.59 3.52 -10.68
N GLU A 9 -22.98 4.66 -10.12
CA GLU A 9 -23.68 4.74 -8.82
C GLU A 9 -24.98 3.90 -8.79
N PRO A 10 -25.95 4.06 -9.73
CA PRO A 10 -27.14 3.22 -9.74
C PRO A 10 -26.85 1.72 -9.92
N ILE A 11 -25.83 1.37 -10.71
CA ILE A 11 -25.44 -0.03 -10.92
C ILE A 11 -24.93 -0.63 -9.62
N VAL A 12 -24.02 0.06 -8.93
CA VAL A 12 -23.46 -0.40 -7.64
C VAL A 12 -24.57 -0.57 -6.61
N THR A 13 -25.50 0.39 -6.50
CA THR A 13 -26.65 0.27 -5.59
C THR A 13 -27.53 -0.93 -5.91
N ILE A 14 -27.90 -1.15 -7.19
CA ILE A 14 -28.75 -2.29 -7.58
C ILE A 14 -28.08 -3.62 -7.23
N LEU A 15 -26.79 -3.75 -7.51
CA LEU A 15 -26.05 -4.99 -7.26
C LEU A 15 -25.85 -5.22 -5.75
N SER A 16 -25.56 -4.16 -4.99
CA SER A 16 -25.44 -4.21 -3.52
C SER A 16 -26.77 -4.57 -2.85
N ASP A 17 -27.88 -3.95 -3.26
CA ASP A 17 -29.25 -4.27 -2.80
C ASP A 17 -29.62 -5.74 -3.09
N ALA A 18 -29.10 -6.30 -4.19
CA ALA A 18 -29.26 -7.70 -4.55
C ALA A 18 -28.33 -8.65 -3.76
N LYS A 19 -27.53 -8.13 -2.81
CA LYS A 19 -26.52 -8.87 -2.03
C LYS A 19 -25.47 -9.57 -2.88
N LEU A 20 -25.17 -9.01 -4.06
CA LEU A 20 -24.04 -9.45 -4.85
C LEU A 20 -22.78 -8.77 -4.33
N ASP A 21 -21.70 -9.56 -4.21
CA ASP A 21 -20.40 -9.03 -3.88
C ASP A 21 -19.86 -8.25 -5.10
N VAL A 22 -19.63 -6.96 -4.92
CA VAL A 22 -19.20 -6.05 -5.99
C VAL A 22 -17.98 -5.30 -5.56
N ASN A 23 -16.88 -5.56 -6.25
CA ASN A 23 -15.67 -4.78 -6.13
C ASN A 23 -15.67 -3.66 -7.16
N GLY A 24 -15.52 -2.41 -6.70
CA GLY A 24 -15.28 -1.28 -7.59
C GLY A 24 -13.83 -1.29 -8.02
N ILE A 25 -13.54 -1.70 -9.27
CA ILE A 25 -12.18 -1.65 -9.81
C ILE A 25 -12.01 -0.39 -10.67
N MET A 26 -11.05 0.45 -10.30
CA MET A 26 -10.62 1.61 -11.04
C MET A 26 -9.27 1.37 -11.71
N SER A 27 -9.25 1.13 -13.01
CA SER A 27 -7.99 0.94 -13.74
C SER A 27 -7.35 2.28 -14.08
N VAL A 28 -6.56 2.84 -13.15
CA VAL A 28 -5.83 4.09 -13.33
C VAL A 28 -4.55 3.91 -14.14
N GLN A 29 -3.99 2.69 -14.18
CA GLN A 29 -2.72 2.32 -14.83
C GLN A 29 -1.47 3.00 -14.26
N SER A 30 -1.49 4.31 -14.08
CA SER A 30 -0.47 5.12 -13.42
C SER A 30 -1.15 6.37 -12.86
N PHE A 31 -0.61 6.94 -11.79
CA PHE A 31 -0.97 8.27 -11.28
C PHE A 31 -0.11 9.37 -11.91
N ASP A 32 0.96 9.02 -12.64
CA ASP A 32 1.81 9.96 -13.35
C ASP A 32 1.20 10.43 -14.69
N GLU A 33 1.00 11.74 -14.84
CA GLU A 33 0.35 12.32 -16.02
C GLU A 33 1.17 12.17 -17.30
N ASP A 34 2.50 12.16 -17.21
CA ASP A 34 3.39 12.04 -18.36
C ASP A 34 3.42 10.60 -18.86
N VAL A 35 3.46 9.60 -17.97
CA VAL A 35 3.33 8.17 -18.30
C VAL A 35 1.99 7.90 -19.00
N LEU A 36 0.89 8.47 -18.49
CA LEU A 36 -0.42 8.33 -19.13
C LEU A 36 -0.47 9.00 -20.51
N ARG A 37 0.16 10.17 -20.67
CA ARG A 37 0.25 10.85 -21.96
C ARG A 37 0.99 9.99 -22.98
N ILE A 38 2.12 9.40 -22.60
CA ILE A 38 2.96 8.55 -23.45
C ILE A 38 2.19 7.32 -23.92
N THR A 39 1.50 6.66 -23.00
CA THR A 39 0.66 5.48 -23.28
C THR A 39 -0.67 5.81 -23.96
N LYS A 40 -0.87 7.08 -24.35
CA LYS A 40 -2.08 7.63 -25.01
C LYS A 40 -3.36 7.36 -24.21
N ARG A 41 -3.22 7.31 -22.89
CA ARG A 41 -4.30 7.12 -21.93
C ARG A 41 -4.68 8.46 -21.31
N LYS A 42 -5.90 8.52 -20.81
CA LYS A 42 -6.39 9.63 -19.99
C LYS A 42 -7.13 9.03 -18.82
N ASN A 43 -6.66 9.32 -17.62
CA ASN A 43 -7.35 8.92 -16.41
C ASN A 43 -8.65 9.68 -16.24
N LEU A 44 -9.46 9.15 -15.32
CA LEU A 44 -10.55 9.90 -14.73
C LEU A 44 -9.95 11.13 -14.03
N LYS A 45 -10.65 12.27 -14.04
CA LYS A 45 -10.18 13.45 -13.30
C LYS A 45 -10.09 13.08 -11.82
N SER A 46 -9.07 13.56 -11.10
CA SER A 46 -8.86 13.24 -9.68
C SER A 46 -10.11 13.51 -8.83
N SER A 47 -10.83 14.61 -9.10
CA SER A 47 -12.09 14.93 -8.42
C SER A 47 -13.22 13.91 -8.63
N GLU A 48 -13.23 13.20 -9.76
CA GLU A 48 -14.18 12.11 -9.98
C GLU A 48 -13.72 10.80 -9.34
N PHE A 49 -12.40 10.57 -9.27
CA PHE A 49 -11.82 9.44 -8.53
C PHE A 49 -12.16 9.57 -7.05
N GLU A 50 -11.91 10.73 -6.45
CA GLU A 50 -12.22 11.02 -5.05
C GLU A 50 -13.71 10.87 -4.75
N ARG A 51 -14.58 11.37 -5.65
CA ARG A 51 -16.04 11.21 -5.51
C ARG A 51 -16.43 9.73 -5.46
N LEU A 52 -15.87 8.90 -6.35
CA LEU A 52 -16.17 7.47 -6.38
C LEU A 52 -15.62 6.77 -5.14
N ALA A 53 -14.37 7.06 -4.76
CA ALA A 53 -13.74 6.54 -3.55
C ALA A 53 -14.57 6.85 -2.30
N ALA A 54 -15.05 8.08 -2.16
CA ALA A 54 -15.90 8.49 -1.04
C ALA A 54 -17.20 7.68 -0.99
N ARG A 55 -17.85 7.44 -2.13
CA ARG A 55 -19.09 6.64 -2.18
C ARG A 55 -18.89 5.18 -1.82
N PHE A 56 -17.82 4.55 -2.32
CA PHE A 56 -17.50 3.17 -1.95
C PHE A 56 -17.21 3.06 -0.45
N ARG A 57 -16.48 4.02 0.14
CA ARG A 57 -16.26 4.09 1.60
C ARG A 57 -17.56 4.26 2.39
N GLU A 58 -18.46 5.14 1.97
CA GLU A 58 -19.77 5.35 2.62
C GLU A 58 -20.64 4.07 2.61
N GLN A 59 -20.53 3.25 1.56
CA GLN A 59 -21.25 1.98 1.44
C GLN A 59 -20.49 0.79 2.06
N GLN A 60 -19.34 1.04 2.71
CA GLN A 60 -18.44 0.01 3.23
C GLN A 60 -18.05 -1.03 2.17
N MET A 61 -17.99 -0.62 0.90
CA MET A 61 -17.61 -1.46 -0.21
C MET A 61 -16.13 -1.28 -0.53
N PRO A 62 -15.39 -2.36 -0.80
CA PRO A 62 -13.99 -2.27 -1.20
C PRO A 62 -13.87 -1.57 -2.55
N MET A 63 -12.88 -0.69 -2.65
CA MET A 63 -12.44 -0.12 -3.92
C MET A 63 -11.01 -0.58 -4.20
N LEU A 64 -10.82 -1.13 -5.39
CA LEU A 64 -9.55 -1.59 -5.92
C LEU A 64 -9.08 -0.66 -7.03
N SER A 65 -7.78 -0.47 -7.15
CA SER A 65 -7.16 0.26 -8.24
C SER A 65 -6.21 -0.65 -9.03
N ASP A 66 -6.34 -0.71 -10.35
CA ASP A 66 -5.33 -1.41 -11.15
C ASP A 66 -4.24 -0.41 -11.58
N VAL A 67 -3.01 -0.72 -11.20
CA VAL A 67 -1.79 0.01 -11.55
C VAL A 67 -0.86 -0.90 -12.34
N MET A 68 -0.17 -0.35 -13.33
CA MET A 68 0.76 -1.06 -14.19
C MET A 68 2.17 -0.54 -13.96
N ILE A 69 3.14 -1.45 -13.82
CA ILE A 69 4.56 -1.14 -13.62
C ILE A 69 5.32 -1.44 -14.91
N GLY A 70 6.33 -0.60 -15.19
CA GLY A 70 7.13 -0.71 -16.41
C GLY A 70 6.35 -0.30 -17.66
N LEU A 71 5.52 0.75 -17.57
CA LEU A 71 4.98 1.38 -18.78
C LEU A 71 6.10 2.18 -19.47
N PRO A 72 6.09 2.32 -20.81
CA PRO A 72 6.97 3.27 -21.48
C PRO A 72 6.78 4.68 -20.91
N GLY A 73 7.88 5.33 -20.54
CA GLY A 73 7.87 6.60 -19.80
C GLY A 73 8.04 6.47 -18.29
N SER A 74 7.86 5.26 -17.73
CA SER A 74 8.09 5.01 -16.31
C SER A 74 9.58 5.11 -15.95
N THR A 75 9.84 5.51 -14.72
CA THR A 75 11.15 5.53 -14.04
C THR A 75 10.98 5.09 -12.59
N LEU A 76 12.06 4.87 -11.85
CA LEU A 76 11.98 4.59 -10.41
C LEU A 76 11.20 5.67 -9.62
N ALA A 77 11.32 6.93 -10.05
CA ALA A 77 10.61 8.05 -9.43
C ALA A 77 9.10 8.02 -9.70
N THR A 78 8.68 7.71 -10.93
CA THR A 78 7.25 7.60 -11.26
C THR A 78 6.64 6.36 -10.63
N THR A 79 7.36 5.22 -10.58
CA THR A 79 6.94 4.01 -9.87
C THR A 79 6.65 4.31 -8.40
N ARG A 80 7.58 4.99 -7.70
CA ARG A 80 7.33 5.42 -6.31
C ARG A 80 6.14 6.37 -6.21
N SER A 81 5.96 7.27 -7.17
CA SER A 81 4.84 8.22 -7.17
C SER A 81 3.49 7.52 -7.39
N ASP A 82 3.45 6.44 -8.19
CA ASP A 82 2.26 5.61 -8.37
C ASP A 82 1.88 4.87 -7.08
N LEU A 83 2.87 4.31 -6.40
CA LEU A 83 2.68 3.65 -5.09
C LEU A 83 2.27 4.64 -4.01
N GLN A 84 2.85 5.84 -4.00
CA GLN A 84 2.41 6.94 -3.14
C GLN A 84 0.95 7.29 -3.42
N GLY A 85 0.54 7.39 -4.69
CA GLY A 85 -0.85 7.63 -5.05
C GLY A 85 -1.81 6.59 -4.46
N ILE A 86 -1.43 5.31 -4.46
CA ILE A 86 -2.20 4.25 -3.80
C ILE A 86 -2.33 4.50 -2.29
N MET A 87 -1.21 4.83 -1.62
CA MET A 87 -1.16 5.13 -0.19
C MET A 87 -2.06 6.30 0.19
N GLU A 88 -2.01 7.40 -0.59
CA GLU A 88 -2.74 8.64 -0.32
C GLU A 88 -4.25 8.51 -0.48
N HIS A 89 -4.68 7.72 -1.46
CA HIS A 89 -6.10 7.54 -1.73
C HIS A 89 -6.76 6.50 -0.80
N GLU A 90 -5.95 5.80 0.00
CA GLU A 90 -6.36 4.69 0.86
C GLU A 90 -7.12 3.61 0.10
N VAL A 91 -6.59 3.22 -1.07
CA VAL A 91 -7.18 2.20 -1.93
C VAL A 91 -6.33 0.94 -1.90
N ASN A 92 -6.97 -0.22 -2.04
CA ASN A 92 -6.25 -1.45 -2.33
C ASN A 92 -5.87 -1.43 -3.82
N ALA A 93 -4.71 -1.97 -4.18
CA ALA A 93 -4.25 -1.94 -5.56
C ALA A 93 -3.84 -3.31 -6.08
N ASN A 94 -4.28 -3.63 -7.30
CA ASN A 94 -3.68 -4.68 -8.09
C ASN A 94 -2.55 -4.06 -8.89
N ILE A 95 -1.32 -4.54 -8.67
CA ILE A 95 -0.14 -4.03 -9.35
C ILE A 95 0.29 -5.07 -10.37
N HIS A 96 0.35 -4.69 -11.64
CA HIS A 96 0.60 -5.59 -12.75
C HIS A 96 1.86 -5.21 -13.51
N ALA A 97 2.70 -6.19 -13.83
CA ALA A 97 3.77 -5.97 -14.81
C ALA A 97 3.16 -5.69 -16.20
N THR A 98 3.72 -4.73 -16.92
CA THR A 98 3.24 -4.40 -18.26
C THR A 98 3.61 -5.51 -19.25
N GLN A 99 2.61 -6.04 -19.95
CA GLN A 99 2.80 -7.03 -21.01
C GLN A 99 2.47 -6.43 -22.38
N LEU A 100 3.30 -6.78 -23.37
CA LEU A 100 3.13 -6.38 -24.76
C LEU A 100 2.15 -7.30 -25.48
N LEU A 101 0.89 -6.87 -25.61
CA LEU A 101 -0.14 -7.67 -26.25
C LEU A 101 -0.14 -7.50 -27.79
N PRO A 102 -0.35 -8.58 -28.58
CA PRO A 102 -0.22 -8.57 -30.04
C PRO A 102 -1.01 -7.49 -30.78
N ASN A 103 -2.21 -7.16 -30.31
CA ASN A 103 -3.13 -6.20 -30.94
C ASN A 103 -3.26 -4.89 -30.15
N SER A 104 -2.29 -4.59 -29.28
CA SER A 104 -2.28 -3.34 -28.51
C SER A 104 -1.61 -2.21 -29.30
N PRO A 105 -2.01 -0.94 -29.10
CA PRO A 105 -1.31 0.21 -29.69
C PRO A 105 0.18 0.29 -29.32
N MET A 106 0.58 -0.34 -28.22
CA MET A 106 1.96 -0.44 -27.76
C MET A 106 2.80 -1.38 -28.65
N ASN A 107 2.16 -2.33 -29.34
CA ASN A 107 2.83 -3.27 -30.24
C ASN A 107 2.93 -2.76 -31.69
N GLU A 108 2.46 -1.54 -31.97
CA GLU A 108 2.69 -0.88 -33.26
C GLU A 108 4.20 -0.70 -33.48
N PRO A 109 4.74 -1.08 -34.66
CA PRO A 109 6.19 -1.06 -34.90
C PRO A 109 6.84 0.29 -34.60
N SER A 110 6.19 1.39 -35.00
CA SER A 110 6.71 2.75 -34.75
C SER A 110 6.75 3.09 -33.27
N TYR A 111 5.79 2.62 -32.47
CA TYR A 111 5.75 2.87 -31.03
C TYR A 111 6.81 2.05 -30.30
N ARG A 112 7.01 0.79 -30.71
CA ARG A 112 8.07 -0.07 -30.17
C ARG A 112 9.46 0.48 -30.44
N GLU A 113 9.67 1.02 -31.64
CA GLU A 113 10.94 1.66 -32.03
C GLU A 113 11.15 2.98 -31.27
N GLU A 114 10.14 3.85 -31.20
CA GLU A 114 10.19 5.13 -30.48
C GLU A 114 10.57 4.97 -29.00
N TRP A 115 10.03 3.94 -28.35
CA TRP A 115 10.25 3.69 -26.92
C TRP A 115 11.23 2.55 -26.63
N GLU A 116 11.96 2.07 -27.64
CA GLU A 116 12.98 1.03 -27.52
C GLU A 116 12.52 -0.18 -26.67
N ILE A 117 11.31 -0.67 -26.93
CA ILE A 117 10.65 -1.67 -26.08
C ILE A 117 11.30 -3.04 -26.24
N VAL A 118 11.82 -3.58 -25.13
CA VAL A 118 12.34 -4.95 -25.02
C VAL A 118 11.47 -5.75 -24.05
N THR A 119 11.17 -7.01 -24.42
CA THR A 119 10.37 -7.92 -23.62
C THR A 119 11.07 -9.24 -23.35
N ASP A 120 10.64 -9.95 -22.32
CA ASP A 120 11.03 -11.35 -22.06
C ASP A 120 10.18 -12.35 -22.88
N GLU A 121 10.29 -13.64 -22.54
CA GLU A 121 9.58 -14.75 -23.19
C GLU A 121 8.07 -14.74 -22.97
N ASP A 122 7.60 -14.15 -21.85
CA ASP A 122 6.19 -13.98 -21.50
C ASP A 122 5.63 -12.64 -22.01
N ALA A 123 6.39 -11.94 -22.86
CA ALA A 123 6.09 -10.62 -23.39
C ALA A 123 5.96 -9.52 -22.32
N VAL A 124 6.51 -9.71 -21.12
CA VAL A 124 6.62 -8.66 -20.10
C VAL A 124 7.71 -7.68 -20.51
N LEU A 125 7.45 -6.37 -20.37
CA LEU A 125 8.43 -5.34 -20.69
C LEU A 125 9.56 -5.34 -19.64
N ILE A 126 10.78 -5.61 -20.11
CA ILE A 126 11.99 -5.64 -19.26
C ILE A 126 12.83 -4.38 -19.38
N SER A 127 12.77 -3.67 -20.51
CA SER A 127 13.39 -2.34 -20.65
C SER A 127 12.67 -1.51 -21.70
N THR A 128 12.83 -0.19 -21.61
CA THR A 128 12.37 0.80 -22.60
C THR A 128 13.37 1.94 -22.68
N ALA A 129 13.14 2.91 -23.55
CA ALA A 129 13.92 4.15 -23.62
C ALA A 129 13.96 4.93 -22.30
N SER A 130 13.02 4.70 -21.36
CA SER A 130 12.95 5.40 -20.07
C SER A 130 13.52 4.62 -18.88
N TYR A 131 13.81 3.32 -19.03
CA TYR A 131 14.35 2.50 -17.95
C TYR A 131 15.11 1.27 -18.47
N SER A 132 16.19 0.92 -17.79
CA SER A 132 16.99 -0.28 -18.06
C SER A 132 16.38 -1.54 -17.44
N SER A 133 16.91 -2.72 -17.77
CA SER A 133 16.52 -3.97 -17.10
C SER A 133 16.85 -3.97 -15.61
N GLU A 134 17.94 -3.30 -15.20
CA GLU A 134 18.31 -3.13 -13.79
C GLU A 134 17.30 -2.23 -13.06
N ASP A 135 16.88 -1.13 -13.68
CA ASP A 135 15.82 -0.29 -13.15
C ASP A 135 14.51 -1.06 -13.02
N ARG A 136 14.19 -1.93 -13.99
CA ARG A 136 12.99 -2.77 -13.95
C ARG A 136 13.00 -3.72 -12.75
N GLU A 137 14.12 -4.39 -12.49
CA GLU A 137 14.29 -5.24 -11.30
C GLU A 137 14.15 -4.43 -10.01
N GLU A 138 14.70 -3.21 -9.97
CA GLU A 138 14.58 -2.35 -8.81
C GLU A 138 13.14 -1.85 -8.59
N MET A 139 12.37 -1.60 -9.66
CA MET A 139 10.93 -1.35 -9.56
C MET A 139 10.19 -2.52 -8.90
N ASP A 140 10.54 -3.77 -9.23
CA ASP A 140 9.93 -4.95 -8.59
C ASP A 140 10.26 -4.98 -7.09
N ARG A 141 11.52 -4.74 -6.70
CA ARG A 141 11.91 -4.69 -5.28
C ARG A 141 11.16 -3.61 -4.50
N ILE A 142 10.92 -2.44 -5.11
CA ILE A 142 10.12 -1.37 -4.51
C ILE A 142 8.67 -1.84 -4.33
N VAL A 143 8.07 -2.46 -5.35
CA VAL A 143 6.70 -2.98 -5.31
C VAL A 143 6.55 -4.08 -4.25
N ASP A 144 7.53 -4.97 -4.12
CA ASP A 144 7.51 -6.04 -3.12
C ASP A 144 7.56 -5.47 -1.69
N SER A 145 8.45 -4.51 -1.46
CA SER A 145 8.54 -3.81 -0.17
C SER A 145 7.25 -3.05 0.16
N PHE A 146 6.61 -2.45 -0.85
CA PHE A 146 5.32 -1.80 -0.72
C PHE A 146 4.23 -2.79 -0.35
N HIS A 147 4.17 -3.96 -0.98
CA HIS A 147 3.18 -4.97 -0.63
C HIS A 147 3.37 -5.46 0.81
N ALA A 148 4.60 -5.74 1.24
CA ALA A 148 4.87 -6.13 2.63
C ALA A 148 4.46 -5.03 3.62
N ALA A 149 4.91 -3.79 3.40
CA ALA A 149 4.70 -2.68 4.33
C ALA A 149 3.26 -2.14 4.34
N GLU A 150 2.70 -1.88 3.15
CA GLU A 150 1.37 -1.31 2.96
C GLU A 150 0.33 -2.42 2.83
N THR A 151 0.40 -3.29 1.82
CA THR A 151 -0.71 -4.22 1.50
C THR A 151 -0.97 -5.22 2.62
N PHE A 152 0.08 -5.86 3.15
CA PHE A 152 -0.01 -6.71 4.33
C PHE A 152 -0.08 -5.92 5.64
N GLY A 153 0.13 -4.61 5.61
CA GLY A 153 -0.03 -3.73 6.77
C GLY A 153 1.09 -3.81 7.80
N LEU A 154 2.26 -4.38 7.46
CA LEU A 154 3.34 -4.61 8.41
C LEU A 154 3.95 -3.31 8.97
N LEU A 155 3.89 -2.21 8.21
CA LEU A 155 4.42 -0.90 8.61
C LEU A 155 3.46 0.26 8.36
N ARG A 156 2.20 -0.02 7.97
CA ARG A 156 1.26 0.99 7.48
C ARG A 156 1.15 2.19 8.43
N GLN A 157 0.96 1.94 9.73
CA GLN A 157 0.75 3.02 10.69
C GLN A 157 2.03 3.78 10.99
N VAL A 158 3.14 3.05 11.09
CA VAL A 158 4.48 3.64 11.25
C VAL A 158 4.79 4.58 10.09
N LEU A 159 4.54 4.17 8.84
CA LEU A 159 4.83 4.99 7.66
C LEU A 159 3.97 6.26 7.60
N ARG A 160 2.68 6.19 7.95
CA ARG A 160 1.81 7.38 7.96
C ARG A 160 2.26 8.41 8.99
N TRP A 161 2.62 7.95 10.19
CA TRP A 161 3.17 8.83 11.21
C TRP A 161 4.54 9.37 10.82
N LEU A 162 5.45 8.50 10.37
CA LEU A 162 6.82 8.87 10.05
C LEU A 162 6.88 9.94 8.96
N ALA A 163 6.09 9.79 7.89
CA ALA A 163 6.03 10.77 6.82
C ALA A 163 5.65 12.18 7.30
N VAL A 164 4.69 12.28 8.21
CA VAL A 164 4.35 13.56 8.86
C VAL A 164 5.49 14.02 9.76
N ARG A 165 6.05 13.13 10.57
CA ARG A 165 7.06 13.44 11.58
C ARG A 165 8.34 14.03 10.99
N VAL A 166 8.75 13.55 9.81
CA VAL A 166 10.01 13.93 9.15
C VAL A 166 9.78 14.67 7.82
N ASP A 167 8.54 15.00 7.49
CA ASP A 167 8.11 15.76 6.31
C ASP A 167 8.58 15.15 4.96
N VAL A 168 8.25 13.88 4.75
CA VAL A 168 8.56 13.12 3.52
C VAL A 168 7.32 12.36 3.03
N ARG A 169 7.36 11.84 1.80
CA ARG A 169 6.33 10.91 1.31
C ARG A 169 6.51 9.54 1.98
N GLU A 170 5.43 8.83 2.24
CA GLU A 170 5.49 7.50 2.86
C GLU A 170 6.30 6.50 2.04
N ILE A 171 6.18 6.54 0.72
CA ILE A 171 6.96 5.66 -0.15
C ILE A 171 8.46 5.96 -0.08
N ASP A 172 8.85 7.22 0.13
CA ASP A 172 10.26 7.60 0.23
C ASP A 172 10.82 7.22 1.61
N ALA A 173 10.01 7.30 2.66
CA ALA A 173 10.37 6.79 3.99
C ALA A 173 10.55 5.27 3.98
N LEU A 174 9.63 4.54 3.34
CA LEU A 174 9.73 3.10 3.15
C LEU A 174 10.99 2.73 2.37
N GLU A 175 11.28 3.44 1.30
CA GLU A 175 12.46 3.19 0.49
C GLU A 175 13.78 3.45 1.24
N ALA A 176 13.83 4.52 2.05
CA ALA A 176 14.97 4.77 2.92
C ALA A 176 15.19 3.62 3.94
N LEU A 177 14.11 3.15 4.58
CA LEU A 177 14.16 2.00 5.48
C LEU A 177 14.66 0.73 4.77
N ARG A 178 14.15 0.45 3.56
CA ARG A 178 14.54 -0.71 2.75
C ARG A 178 16.01 -0.66 2.39
N LEU A 179 16.48 0.44 1.80
CA LEU A 179 17.87 0.59 1.37
C LEU A 179 18.84 0.46 2.56
N ARG A 180 18.47 1.00 3.72
CA ARG A 180 19.27 0.86 4.94
C ARG A 180 19.32 -0.59 5.43
N ALA A 181 18.16 -1.25 5.54
CA ALA A 181 18.08 -2.62 6.02
C ALA A 181 18.82 -3.61 5.11
N VAL A 182 18.68 -3.43 3.79
CA VAL A 182 19.36 -4.26 2.78
C VAL A 182 20.86 -3.95 2.69
N GLY A 183 21.26 -2.70 2.96
CA GLY A 183 22.67 -2.31 3.03
C GLY A 183 23.43 -2.88 4.24
N ASP A 184 22.72 -3.25 5.31
CA ASP A 184 23.29 -3.84 6.52
C ASP A 184 22.40 -4.94 7.12
N PRO A 185 22.22 -6.07 6.41
CA PRO A 185 21.32 -7.14 6.84
C PRO A 185 21.84 -7.89 8.07
N GLY A 186 23.11 -7.71 8.45
CA GLY A 186 23.66 -8.24 9.70
C GLY A 186 23.09 -7.53 10.93
N THR A 187 22.83 -6.22 10.80
CA THR A 187 22.24 -5.40 11.87
C THR A 187 20.70 -5.45 11.83
N TYR A 188 20.12 -5.51 10.62
CA TYR A 188 18.66 -5.46 10.41
C TYR A 188 18.12 -6.71 9.65
N PRO A 189 18.38 -7.94 10.14
CA PRO A 189 18.01 -9.15 9.42
C PRO A 189 16.50 -9.33 9.20
N LEU A 190 15.67 -8.94 10.16
CA LEU A 190 14.22 -9.10 10.05
C LEU A 190 13.64 -8.10 9.06
N MET A 191 14.08 -6.85 9.11
CA MET A 191 13.64 -5.80 8.18
C MET A 191 14.16 -6.04 6.76
N ALA A 192 15.39 -6.53 6.61
CA ALA A 192 15.89 -6.96 5.31
C ALA A 192 15.00 -8.07 4.72
N TYR A 193 14.71 -9.12 5.51
CA TYR A 193 13.80 -10.18 5.08
C TYR A 193 12.39 -9.65 4.74
N VAL A 194 11.80 -8.83 5.61
CA VAL A 194 10.45 -8.30 5.43
C VAL A 194 10.32 -7.51 4.12
N LEU A 195 11.34 -6.69 3.80
CA LEU A 195 11.28 -5.78 2.68
C LEU A 195 11.84 -6.36 1.37
N THR A 196 12.38 -7.59 1.36
CA THR A 196 12.92 -8.21 0.12
C THR A 196 12.43 -9.63 -0.16
N SER A 197 11.90 -10.36 0.82
CA SER A 197 11.65 -11.80 0.67
C SER A 197 10.40 -12.29 1.39
N PHE A 198 9.72 -11.44 2.16
CA PHE A 198 8.49 -11.80 2.85
C PHE A 198 7.42 -12.35 1.89
N LEU A 199 7.24 -11.75 0.72
CA LEU A 199 6.18 -12.15 -0.22
C LEU A 199 6.37 -13.55 -0.82
N ASP A 200 7.58 -14.11 -0.78
CA ASP A 200 7.82 -15.46 -1.27
C ASP A 200 7.03 -16.50 -0.46
N THR A 201 6.84 -16.23 0.83
CA THR A 201 6.29 -17.19 1.80
C THR A 201 5.15 -16.64 2.65
N THR A 202 5.01 -15.32 2.71
CA THR A 202 4.16 -14.56 3.64
C THR A 202 4.25 -15.06 5.08
N THR A 203 5.43 -15.53 5.47
CA THR A 203 5.66 -16.06 6.82
C THR A 203 6.11 -14.91 7.72
N PRO A 204 5.56 -14.80 8.96
CA PRO A 204 6.08 -13.84 9.92
C PRO A 204 7.61 -14.00 10.12
N PRO A 205 8.37 -12.90 10.25
CA PRO A 205 9.84 -12.94 10.37
C PRO A 205 10.35 -13.52 11.70
N GLY A 206 9.44 -13.96 12.58
CA GLY A 206 9.69 -14.26 13.98
C GLY A 206 8.60 -13.61 14.82
N THR A 207 8.95 -13.01 15.97
CA THR A 207 7.99 -12.17 16.71
C THR A 207 7.90 -10.78 16.10
N TRP A 208 6.69 -10.24 16.02
CA TRP A 208 6.47 -8.88 15.53
C TRP A 208 7.19 -7.82 16.37
N SER A 209 7.30 -8.04 17.69
CA SER A 209 8.02 -7.13 18.58
C SER A 209 9.49 -6.99 18.19
N THR A 210 10.18 -8.10 17.88
CA THR A 210 11.60 -8.04 17.48
C THR A 210 11.77 -7.33 16.13
N MET A 211 10.83 -7.52 15.19
CA MET A 211 10.83 -6.77 13.93
C MET A 211 10.65 -5.27 14.19
N LEU A 212 9.72 -4.88 15.07
CA LEU A 212 9.52 -3.47 15.43
C LEU A 212 10.69 -2.88 16.24
N ASP A 213 11.46 -3.68 16.97
CA ASP A 213 12.71 -3.23 17.59
C ASP A 213 13.77 -2.88 16.53
N GLU A 214 13.83 -3.62 15.42
CA GLU A 214 14.63 -3.26 14.26
C GLU A 214 14.14 -1.98 13.59
N VAL A 215 12.82 -1.80 13.45
CA VAL A 215 12.25 -0.53 12.97
C VAL A 215 12.72 0.62 13.85
N GLY A 216 12.64 0.51 15.18
CA GLY A 216 13.13 1.55 16.09
C GLY A 216 14.61 1.88 15.88
N ARG A 217 15.47 0.87 15.69
CA ARG A 217 16.91 1.08 15.38
C ARG A 217 17.15 1.71 14.01
N LEU A 218 16.29 1.44 13.02
CA LEU A 218 16.34 2.11 11.72
C LEU A 218 15.91 3.57 11.85
N LEU A 219 14.84 3.85 12.61
CA LEU A 219 14.36 5.21 12.87
C LEU A 219 15.41 6.07 13.57
N GLU A 220 16.12 5.50 14.55
CA GLU A 220 17.23 6.17 15.24
C GLU A 220 18.39 6.46 14.28
N ALA A 221 18.76 5.50 13.44
CA ALA A 221 19.87 5.63 12.51
C ALA A 221 19.61 6.65 11.38
N GLU A 222 18.41 6.65 10.82
CA GLU A 222 18.06 7.48 9.65
C GLU A 222 17.55 8.88 10.05
N TRP A 223 16.79 8.98 11.14
CA TRP A 223 16.13 10.24 11.53
C TRP A 223 16.39 10.68 12.98
N GLY A 224 17.21 9.96 13.75
CA GLY A 224 17.53 10.32 15.14
C GLY A 224 16.35 10.15 16.11
N ILE A 225 15.33 9.37 15.72
CA ILE A 225 14.18 9.07 16.57
C ILE A 225 14.54 7.91 17.50
N GLY A 226 14.81 8.22 18.77
CA GLY A 226 15.24 7.24 19.75
C GLY A 226 14.12 6.32 20.24
N PRO A 227 14.47 5.21 20.92
CA PRO A 227 13.50 4.22 21.41
C PRO A 227 12.51 4.77 22.46
N GLU A 228 12.89 5.84 23.17
CA GLU A 228 12.07 6.52 24.18
C GLU A 228 11.28 7.72 23.64
N ASP A 229 11.30 7.97 22.32
CA ASP A 229 10.46 9.02 21.73
C ASP A 229 8.97 8.65 21.95
N PRO A 230 8.17 9.53 22.59
CA PRO A 230 6.82 9.18 23.02
C PRO A 230 5.87 8.92 21.84
N GLU A 231 6.11 9.55 20.68
CA GLU A 231 5.33 9.29 19.48
C GLU A 231 5.69 7.93 18.89
N TRP A 232 6.98 7.57 18.87
CA TRP A 232 7.41 6.25 18.46
C TRP A 232 6.86 5.15 19.38
N VAL A 233 6.94 5.32 20.70
CA VAL A 233 6.39 4.36 21.66
C VAL A 233 4.90 4.12 21.41
N THR A 234 4.14 5.19 21.16
CA THR A 234 2.72 5.10 20.79
C THR A 234 2.51 4.32 19.49
N MET A 235 3.22 4.69 18.42
CA MET A 235 3.03 4.08 17.10
C MET A 235 3.53 2.63 17.04
N ARG A 236 4.62 2.31 17.74
CA ARG A 236 5.11 0.94 17.92
C ARG A 236 4.07 0.07 18.63
N THR A 237 3.47 0.61 19.69
CA THR A 237 2.45 -0.10 20.48
C THR A 237 1.20 -0.36 19.64
N LEU A 238 0.71 0.65 18.91
CA LEU A 238 -0.40 0.49 17.98
C LEU A 238 -0.08 -0.53 16.87
N GLN A 239 1.07 -0.37 16.18
CA GLN A 239 1.45 -1.24 15.07
C GLN A 239 1.58 -2.70 15.52
N LEU A 240 2.12 -2.95 16.72
CA LEU A 240 2.17 -4.30 17.29
C LEU A 240 0.76 -4.85 17.59
N HIS A 241 -0.12 -4.02 18.14
CA HIS A 241 -1.46 -4.46 18.57
C HIS A 241 -2.39 -4.78 17.39
N VAL A 242 -2.20 -4.16 16.23
CA VAL A 242 -2.97 -4.44 15.01
C VAL A 242 -2.40 -5.58 14.17
N LEU A 243 -1.26 -6.17 14.56
CA LEU A 243 -0.69 -7.33 13.89
C LEU A 243 -1.27 -8.65 14.43
N PRO A 244 -1.40 -9.69 13.60
CA PRO A 244 -2.06 -10.92 13.97
C PRO A 244 -1.08 -11.82 14.73
N GLU A 245 -1.54 -12.54 15.75
CA GLU A 245 -0.72 -13.51 16.48
C GLU A 245 -1.59 -14.69 16.92
N ARG A 246 -1.04 -15.91 16.87
CA ARG A 246 -1.82 -17.09 17.23
C ARG A 246 -2.15 -17.09 18.72
N GLY A 247 -3.39 -17.46 19.05
CA GLY A 247 -3.83 -17.59 20.44
C GLY A 247 -4.24 -16.28 21.12
N ARG A 248 -4.39 -15.18 20.35
CA ARG A 248 -5.04 -13.96 20.85
C ARG A 248 -6.51 -14.22 21.17
N THR A 249 -7.05 -13.45 22.10
CA THR A 249 -8.47 -13.44 22.47
C THR A 249 -9.08 -12.10 22.14
N PHE A 250 -10.21 -12.08 21.44
CA PHE A 250 -10.87 -10.86 20.98
C PHE A 250 -12.24 -10.65 21.63
N PRO A 251 -12.71 -9.39 21.80
CA PRO A 251 -11.99 -8.15 21.48
C PRO A 251 -10.77 -7.94 22.38
N ASP A 252 -9.71 -7.38 21.81
CA ASP A 252 -8.44 -7.11 22.49
C ASP A 252 -8.18 -5.60 22.52
N VAL A 253 -7.68 -5.09 23.64
CA VAL A 253 -7.66 -3.65 23.92
C VAL A 253 -6.28 -3.19 24.33
N VAL A 254 -5.86 -2.03 23.82
CA VAL A 254 -4.59 -1.37 24.21
C VAL A 254 -4.82 0.11 24.52
N ASP A 255 -4.20 0.57 25.61
CA ASP A 255 -4.14 1.99 25.95
C ASP A 255 -2.90 2.62 25.29
N LEU A 256 -3.09 3.80 24.72
CA LEU A 256 -2.04 4.59 24.07
C LEU A 256 -1.94 5.96 24.75
N ASP A 257 -0.71 6.44 24.93
CA ASP A 257 -0.46 7.76 25.53
C ASP A 257 -0.93 8.92 24.64
N HIS A 258 -1.03 8.69 23.32
CA HIS A 258 -1.50 9.65 22.33
C HIS A 258 -2.57 9.06 21.40
N ASP A 259 -3.56 9.87 21.04
CA ASP A 259 -4.69 9.48 20.18
C ASP A 259 -4.25 9.38 18.72
N ALA A 260 -3.70 8.21 18.38
CA ALA A 260 -3.26 7.88 17.04
C ALA A 260 -4.42 7.89 16.01
N VAL A 261 -5.67 7.62 16.42
CA VAL A 261 -6.82 7.65 15.50
C VAL A 261 -7.14 9.09 15.12
N ALA A 262 -7.20 9.99 16.10
CA ALA A 262 -7.41 11.41 15.85
C ALA A 262 -6.27 12.01 15.00
N PHE A 263 -5.02 11.67 15.33
CA PHE A 263 -3.85 12.09 14.57
C PHE A 263 -3.87 11.62 13.12
N LEU A 264 -4.08 10.31 12.86
CA LEU A 264 -4.08 9.78 11.49
C LEU A 264 -5.22 10.37 10.63
N LYS A 265 -6.40 10.62 11.22
CA LYS A 265 -7.49 11.33 10.55
C LYS A 265 -7.11 12.78 10.23
N ALA A 266 -6.49 13.48 11.17
CA ALA A 266 -6.02 14.84 10.97
C ALA A 266 -4.93 14.91 9.89
N ALA A 267 -3.99 13.96 9.87
CA ALA A 267 -2.96 13.84 8.85
C ALA A 267 -3.55 13.62 7.45
N ALA A 268 -4.54 12.72 7.32
CA ALA A 268 -5.24 12.50 6.06
C ALA A 268 -6.03 13.74 5.59
N ALA A 269 -6.61 14.52 6.51
CA ALA A 269 -7.30 15.76 6.18
C ALA A 269 -6.31 16.87 5.76
N ALA A 270 -5.26 17.08 6.55
CA ALA A 270 -4.23 18.09 6.30
C ALA A 270 -3.56 17.88 4.94
N ARG A 271 -3.28 16.63 4.56
CA ARG A 271 -2.75 16.29 3.24
C ARG A 271 -3.64 16.78 2.09
N LYS A 272 -4.95 16.59 2.18
CA LYS A 272 -5.91 17.06 1.14
C LYS A 272 -5.93 18.58 1.03
N GLU A 273 -5.66 19.27 2.13
CA GLU A 273 -5.61 20.73 2.20
C GLU A 273 -4.23 21.29 1.88
N GLY A 274 -3.21 20.45 1.69
CA GLY A 274 -1.82 20.88 1.53
C GLY A 274 -1.25 21.53 2.78
N THR A 275 -1.73 21.13 3.97
CA THR A 275 -1.30 21.63 5.28
C THR A 275 -0.62 20.53 6.08
N GLN A 276 -0.04 20.90 7.23
CA GLN A 276 0.58 19.97 8.17
C GLN A 276 -0.35 19.76 9.38
N PRO A 277 -0.59 18.51 9.82
CA PRO A 277 -1.32 18.27 11.05
C PRO A 277 -0.45 18.62 12.28
N PRO A 278 -1.07 18.84 13.45
CA PRO A 278 -0.33 18.85 14.72
C PRO A 278 0.43 17.53 14.93
N ALA A 279 1.55 17.61 15.66
CA ALA A 279 2.34 16.42 16.02
C ALA A 279 1.52 15.44 16.90
N LEU A 280 1.81 14.14 16.82
CA LEU A 280 1.05 13.11 17.54
C LEU A 280 1.08 13.36 19.07
N SER A 281 2.19 13.86 19.59
CA SER A 281 2.35 14.22 21.01
C SER A 281 1.38 15.29 21.52
N THR A 282 0.70 16.02 20.63
CA THR A 282 -0.32 17.02 21.00
C THR A 282 -1.71 16.42 21.26
N TYR A 283 -1.92 15.15 20.89
CA TYR A 283 -3.15 14.44 21.12
C TYR A 283 -3.08 13.70 22.46
N GLY A 284 -4.15 13.77 23.25
CA GLY A 284 -4.23 13.11 24.56
C GLY A 284 -4.33 11.58 24.45
N PRO A 285 -4.39 10.85 25.57
CA PRO A 285 -4.44 9.39 25.56
C PRO A 285 -5.73 8.85 24.95
N THR A 286 -5.66 7.63 24.42
CA THR A 286 -6.82 6.92 23.84
C THR A 286 -6.74 5.42 24.12
N THR A 287 -7.84 4.72 23.88
CA THR A 287 -7.94 3.26 23.99
C THR A 287 -8.38 2.71 22.64
N ILE A 288 -7.66 1.71 22.12
CA ILE A 288 -7.95 1.07 20.83
C ILE A 288 -8.42 -0.36 21.07
N GLU A 289 -9.58 -0.69 20.50
CA GLU A 289 -10.09 -2.05 20.41
C GLU A 289 -9.73 -2.66 19.06
N VAL A 290 -9.28 -3.91 19.09
CA VAL A 290 -8.97 -4.74 17.92
C VAL A 290 -9.82 -6.01 17.95
N THR A 291 -10.29 -6.42 16.77
CA THR A 291 -11.03 -7.68 16.56
C THR A 291 -10.47 -8.44 15.37
N ASP A 292 -10.76 -9.74 15.27
CA ASP A 292 -10.39 -10.58 14.14
C ASP A 292 -11.63 -11.22 13.48
N PRO A 293 -12.46 -10.44 12.77
CA PRO A 293 -13.68 -10.95 12.15
C PRO A 293 -13.41 -11.95 11.01
N HIS A 294 -12.16 -12.08 10.56
CA HIS A 294 -11.78 -12.87 9.40
C HIS A 294 -10.88 -14.06 9.72
N GLY A 295 -10.55 -14.29 11.00
CA GLY A 295 -9.68 -15.39 11.42
C GLY A 295 -8.25 -15.25 10.90
N THR A 296 -7.76 -14.02 10.69
CA THR A 296 -6.39 -13.74 10.23
C THR A 296 -5.37 -14.41 11.14
N CYS A 297 -5.59 -14.41 12.46
CA CYS A 297 -4.68 -15.03 13.42
C CYS A 297 -4.58 -16.55 13.26
N ASP A 298 -5.68 -17.22 12.89
CA ASP A 298 -5.73 -18.68 12.72
C ASP A 298 -5.06 -19.14 11.41
N THR A 299 -5.02 -18.25 10.42
CA THR A 299 -4.39 -18.50 9.11
C THR A 299 -2.91 -18.11 9.08
N LEU A 300 -2.30 -17.70 10.20
CA LEU A 300 -0.87 -17.40 10.20
C LEU A 300 -0.02 -18.62 9.87
N GLY A 301 0.96 -18.42 8.99
CA GLY A 301 1.84 -19.50 8.50
C GLY A 301 1.27 -20.27 7.31
N THR A 302 0.05 -19.96 6.84
CA THR A 302 -0.36 -20.35 5.48
C THR A 302 0.19 -19.34 4.48
N ARG A 303 0.60 -19.81 3.30
CA ARG A 303 1.01 -18.91 2.22
C ARG A 303 -0.22 -18.16 1.71
N HIS A 304 -0.15 -16.84 1.74
CA HIS A 304 -1.14 -15.92 1.19
C HIS A 304 -0.59 -15.31 -0.08
N THR A 305 -1.44 -15.06 -1.07
CA THR A 305 -1.02 -14.30 -2.26
C THR A 305 -1.54 -12.87 -2.17
N VAL A 306 -0.81 -11.92 -2.77
CA VAL A 306 -1.25 -10.52 -2.88
C VAL A 306 -2.63 -10.43 -3.57
N THR A 307 -2.90 -11.34 -4.51
CA THR A 307 -4.16 -11.39 -5.27
C THR A 307 -5.37 -11.84 -4.46
N ASP A 308 -5.17 -12.46 -3.30
CA ASP A 308 -6.26 -12.83 -2.39
C ASP A 308 -6.78 -11.62 -1.59
N HIS A 309 -6.17 -10.45 -1.84
CA HIS A 309 -6.39 -9.21 -1.10
C HIS A 309 -6.11 -9.33 0.40
N HIS A 310 -5.46 -10.38 0.88
CA HIS A 310 -5.19 -10.55 2.31
C HIS A 310 -4.34 -9.42 2.91
N SER A 311 -4.64 -9.08 4.16
CA SER A 311 -3.81 -8.23 5.01
C SER A 311 -3.61 -8.91 6.36
N PHE A 312 -2.48 -8.62 6.99
CA PHE A 312 -2.22 -9.02 8.38
C PHE A 312 -2.77 -7.97 9.36
N GLU A 313 -3.18 -6.80 8.88
CA GLU A 313 -3.85 -5.79 9.70
C GLU A 313 -5.21 -6.30 10.20
N LEU A 314 -5.32 -6.47 11.52
CA LEU A 314 -6.57 -6.82 12.21
C LEU A 314 -7.58 -5.68 12.16
N ALA A 315 -8.85 -5.96 12.47
CA ALA A 315 -9.90 -4.94 12.43
C ALA A 315 -9.78 -3.98 13.62
N TRP A 316 -9.66 -2.69 13.33
CA TRP A 316 -9.58 -1.57 14.27
C TRP A 316 -10.20 -0.31 13.60
N PRO A 317 -10.42 0.81 14.31
CA PRO A 317 -11.17 1.96 13.78
C PRO A 317 -10.72 2.56 12.43
N LEU A 318 -9.47 2.34 12.01
CA LEU A 318 -8.92 2.80 10.72
C LEU A 318 -8.35 1.65 9.86
N ALA A 319 -8.70 0.40 10.16
CA ALA A 319 -8.35 -0.74 9.32
C ALA A 319 -8.92 -0.55 7.91
N ARG A 320 -8.17 -0.95 6.89
CA ARG A 320 -8.76 -1.07 5.55
C ARG A 320 -9.69 -2.26 5.54
N HIS A 321 -10.94 -2.04 5.14
CA HIS A 321 -11.87 -3.12 4.86
C HIS A 321 -11.36 -3.89 3.65
N ILE A 322 -10.83 -5.08 3.92
CA ILE A 322 -10.52 -6.05 2.89
C ILE A 322 -11.73 -6.97 2.81
N ALA A 323 -12.38 -7.00 1.65
CA ALA A 323 -13.31 -8.06 1.36
C ALA A 323 -12.49 -9.35 1.20
N TYR A 324 -12.50 -10.18 2.23
CA TYR A 324 -12.08 -11.57 2.09
C TYR A 324 -13.00 -12.19 1.05
N ARG A 325 -12.43 -12.60 -0.10
CA ARG A 325 -13.19 -13.43 -1.02
C ARG A 325 -13.60 -14.66 -0.25
N TRP A 326 -14.92 -14.83 -0.13
CA TRP A 326 -15.64 -15.97 0.42
C TRP A 326 -14.78 -17.23 0.56
N SER A 327 -14.52 -17.65 1.80
CA SER A 327 -13.99 -18.99 2.07
C SER A 327 -15.14 -19.98 1.82
N PRO A 328 -14.95 -21.06 1.05
CA PRO A 328 -16.00 -22.05 0.89
C PRO A 328 -16.25 -22.74 2.22
N ASP A 329 -17.47 -22.57 2.75
CA ASP A 329 -18.07 -23.53 3.67
C ASP A 329 -18.15 -24.93 3.01
#